data_AF-A0A963XL45-F1
#
_entry.id   AF-A0A963XL45-F1
#
_cell.length_a   1.000
_cell.length_b   1.000
_cell.length_c   1.000
_cell.angle_alpha   90.00
_cell.angle_beta   90.00
_cell.angle_gamma   90.00
#
_symmetry.space_group_name_H-M   'P 1'
#
loop_
_entity.id
_entity.type
_entity.pdbx_description
1 polymer ?
#
loop_
_entity_poly.entity_id
_entity_poly.type
_entity_poly.pdbx_seq_one_letter_code
_entity_poly.pdbx_strand_id
1 'polypeptide(L)'
;MTLTPEQKAEIAEARSHARRTLRATSEGMEKHLYVAHEVLDHGLVRVIDYMGDDAAITQAARVSYGRGTKAVTNDEGLIRYLMRHWHSTPFEMCEVK
;
A
#
# COMPACT_ATOMS: atom_id res chain seq x y z
N MET A 1 -16.22 -21.39 5.91
CA MET A 1 -15.54 -21.45 7.20
C MET A 1 -15.22 -20.04 7.60
N THR A 2 -15.95 -19.55 8.59
CA THR A 2 -15.61 -18.34 9.33
C THR A 2 -14.31 -18.57 10.10
N LEU A 3 -13.51 -17.52 10.27
CA LEU A 3 -12.27 -17.56 11.06
C LEU A 3 -12.54 -18.16 12.43
N THR A 4 -11.70 -19.10 12.84
CA THR A 4 -11.81 -19.69 14.18
C THR A 4 -11.51 -18.63 15.24
N PRO A 5 -11.99 -18.81 16.48
CA PRO A 5 -11.66 -17.91 17.59
C PRO A 5 -10.15 -17.72 17.77
N GLU A 6 -9.37 -18.79 17.59
CA GLU A 6 -7.91 -18.77 17.68
C GLU A 6 -7.29 -17.89 16.58
N GLN A 7 -7.73 -18.05 15.32
CA GLN A 7 -7.26 -17.23 14.21
C GLN A 7 -7.60 -15.74 14.39
N LYS A 8 -8.78 -15.44 14.95
CA LYS A 8 -9.17 -14.06 15.28
C LYS A 8 -8.29 -13.48 16.38
N ALA A 9 -7.96 -14.27 17.40
CA ALA A 9 -7.06 -13.85 18.47
C ALA A 9 -5.64 -13.57 17.95
N GLU A 10 -5.10 -14.44 17.10
CA GLU A 10 -3.79 -14.25 16.45
C GLU A 10 -3.74 -12.95 15.63
N ILE A 11 -4.79 -12.65 14.85
CA ILE A 11 -4.90 -11.41 14.08
C ILE A 11 -4.94 -10.18 15.01
N ALA A 12 -5.72 -10.25 16.09
CA ALA A 12 -5.84 -9.16 17.04
C ALA A 12 -4.50 -8.87 17.74
N GLU A 13 -3.76 -9.93 18.11
CA GLU A 13 -2.42 -9.84 18.67
C GLU A 13 -1.43 -9.25 17.66
N ALA A 14 -1.45 -9.69 16.40
CA ALA A 14 -0.58 -9.12 15.37
C ALA A 14 -0.82 -7.61 15.20
N ARG A 15 -2.08 -7.16 15.28
CA ARG A 15 -2.46 -5.74 15.16
C ARG A 15 -2.16 -4.91 16.40
N SER A 16 -2.00 -5.50 17.59
CA SER A 16 -1.69 -4.73 18.80
C SER A 16 -0.23 -4.26 18.87
N HIS A 17 0.65 -4.82 18.03
CA HIS A 17 2.09 -4.56 18.07
C HIS A 17 2.53 -3.51 17.04
N ALA A 18 2.27 -2.23 17.31
CA ALA A 18 2.79 -1.14 16.47
C ALA A 18 4.27 -0.86 16.74
N ARG A 19 5.04 -0.55 15.69
CA ARG A 19 6.46 -0.17 15.78
C ARG A 19 6.71 1.13 15.03
N ARG A 20 7.54 2.01 15.59
CA ARG A 20 8.04 3.18 14.87
C ARG A 20 9.09 2.76 13.85
N THR A 21 9.00 3.30 12.65
CA THR A 21 9.90 2.96 11.53
C THR A 21 10.31 4.21 10.76
N LEU A 22 11.45 4.12 10.07
CA LEU A 22 11.91 5.13 9.10
C LEU A 22 11.42 4.84 7.67
N ARG A 23 10.76 3.69 7.46
CA ARG A 23 10.20 3.30 6.16
C ARG A 23 9.00 4.19 5.81
N ALA A 24 8.70 4.29 4.52
CA ALA A 24 7.44 4.87 4.05
C ALA A 24 6.26 4.10 4.67
N THR A 25 5.20 4.83 5.05
CA THR A 25 3.98 4.26 5.62
C THR A 25 2.79 4.81 4.87
N SER A 26 1.91 3.92 4.39
CA SER A 26 0.71 4.30 3.66
C SER A 26 -0.49 4.24 4.62
N GLU A 27 -1.10 5.38 4.92
CA GLU A 27 -2.25 5.46 5.84
C GLU A 27 -3.40 4.54 5.39
N GLY A 28 -3.60 4.42 4.07
CA GLY A 28 -4.58 3.50 3.49
C GLY A 28 -4.24 2.05 3.81
N MET A 29 -3.00 1.63 3.52
CA MET A 29 -2.57 0.24 3.75
C MET A 29 -2.52 -0.14 5.22
N GLU A 30 -2.11 0.77 6.12
CA GLU A 30 -2.09 0.54 7.57
C GLU A 30 -3.47 0.18 8.12
N LYS A 31 -4.55 0.75 7.57
CA LYS A 31 -5.92 0.39 7.98
C LYS A 31 -6.25 -1.07 7.66
N HIS A 32 -5.70 -1.59 6.56
CA HIS A 32 -5.94 -2.95 6.05
C HIS A 32 -4.92 -3.99 6.51
N LEU A 33 -3.77 -3.57 7.04
CA LEU A 33 -2.70 -4.48 7.45
C LEU A 33 -3.20 -5.48 8.51
N TYR A 34 -3.04 -6.78 8.24
CA TYR A 34 -3.56 -7.90 9.02
C TYR A 34 -5.08 -8.03 9.13
N VAL A 35 -5.89 -7.18 8.48
CA VAL A 35 -7.35 -7.41 8.42
C VAL A 35 -7.63 -8.61 7.53
N ALA A 36 -8.28 -9.63 8.08
CA ALA A 36 -8.77 -10.75 7.30
C ALA A 36 -10.16 -10.43 6.74
N HIS A 37 -10.26 -10.43 5.41
CA HIS A 37 -11.50 -10.33 4.66
C HIS A 37 -11.92 -11.73 4.23
N GLU A 38 -12.98 -12.27 4.82
CA GLU A 38 -13.56 -13.55 4.40
C GLU A 38 -14.17 -13.40 2.99
N VAL A 39 -13.87 -14.33 2.10
CA VAL A 39 -14.35 -14.33 0.72
C VAL A 39 -14.92 -15.68 0.33
N LEU A 40 -16.12 -15.65 -0.27
CA LEU A 40 -16.90 -16.84 -0.61
C LEU A 40 -17.13 -17.72 0.63
N ASP A 41 -17.19 -19.03 0.42
CA ASP A 41 -17.55 -19.99 1.45
C ASP A 41 -16.36 -20.41 2.30
N HIS A 42 -15.13 -20.35 1.79
CA HIS A 42 -13.93 -20.89 2.46
C HIS A 42 -12.65 -20.07 2.25
N GLY A 43 -12.73 -18.95 1.53
CA GLY A 43 -11.56 -18.12 1.25
C GLY A 43 -11.40 -17.00 2.26
N LEU A 44 -10.19 -16.46 2.32
CA LEU A 44 -9.91 -15.18 2.95
C LEU A 44 -8.80 -14.46 2.18
N VAL A 45 -8.78 -13.13 2.27
CA VAL A 45 -7.68 -12.28 1.81
C VAL A 45 -7.24 -11.43 2.97
N ARG A 46 -5.92 -11.34 3.18
CA ARG A 46 -5.32 -10.55 4.26
C ARG A 46 -3.99 -10.00 3.78
N VAL A 47 -3.77 -8.70 4.00
CA VAL A 47 -2.47 -8.07 3.79
C VAL A 47 -1.56 -8.43 4.95
N ILE A 48 -0.37 -8.94 4.66
CA ILE A 48 0.66 -9.33 5.62
C ILE A 48 1.77 -8.28 5.68
N ASP A 49 2.08 -7.64 4.54
CA ASP A 49 3.13 -6.64 4.43
C ASP A 49 2.88 -5.75 3.21
N TYR A 50 3.54 -4.59 3.16
CA TYR A 50 3.56 -3.74 1.97
C TYR A 50 4.85 -2.93 1.90
N MET A 51 5.17 -2.48 0.69
CA MET A 51 6.28 -1.58 0.44
C MET A 51 5.81 -0.43 -0.45
N GLY A 52 6.25 0.79 -0.14
CA GLY A 52 5.95 1.98 -0.93
C GLY A 52 4.64 2.69 -0.56
N ASP A 53 4.49 3.89 -1.10
CA ASP A 53 3.32 4.76 -1.00
C ASP A 53 3.19 5.59 -2.30
N ASP A 54 2.23 6.51 -2.36
CA ASP A 54 2.02 7.38 -3.52
C ASP A 54 3.26 8.23 -3.88
N ALA A 55 4.10 8.55 -2.90
CA ALA A 55 5.33 9.29 -3.13
C ALA A 55 6.37 8.42 -3.86
N ALA A 56 6.44 7.12 -3.58
CA ALA A 56 7.32 6.19 -4.31
C ALA A 56 7.00 6.18 -5.82
N ILE A 57 5.71 6.15 -6.18
CA ILE A 57 5.23 6.17 -7.57
C ILE A 57 5.63 7.48 -8.26
N THR A 58 5.32 8.62 -7.63
CA THR A 58 5.59 9.93 -8.23
C THR A 58 7.08 10.25 -8.31
N GLN A 59 7.89 9.79 -7.35
CA GLN A 59 9.35 9.92 -7.41
C GLN A 59 9.93 9.10 -8.56
N ALA A 60 9.47 7.87 -8.73
CA ALA A 60 9.92 6.99 -9.82
C ALA A 60 9.58 7.58 -11.20
N ALA A 61 8.37 8.09 -11.39
CA ALA A 61 7.95 8.76 -12.61
C ALA A 61 8.77 10.03 -12.92
N ARG A 62 9.28 10.70 -11.87
CA ARG A 62 10.04 11.95 -11.99
C ARG A 62 11.56 11.74 -12.08
N VAL A 63 12.08 10.51 -12.09
CA VAL A 63 13.53 10.22 -12.12
C VAL A 63 14.27 10.96 -13.26
N SER A 64 13.60 11.27 -14.38
CA SER A 64 14.17 12.04 -15.49
C SER A 64 14.29 13.55 -15.24
N TYR A 65 13.57 14.10 -14.27
CA TYR A 65 13.57 15.52 -13.91
C TYR A 65 14.09 15.62 -12.47
N GLY A 66 15.42 15.74 -12.32
CA GLY A 66 16.08 15.80 -11.01
C GLY A 66 15.43 16.80 -10.03
N ARG A 67 15.76 16.68 -8.74
CA ARG A 67 15.28 17.58 -7.67
C ARG A 67 15.38 19.06 -8.09
N GLY A 68 14.31 19.70 -8.55
CA GLY A 68 14.43 21.11 -8.93
C GLY A 68 13.23 21.83 -9.53
N THR A 69 12.42 21.23 -10.40
CA THR A 69 11.35 21.99 -11.08
C THR A 69 9.98 21.71 -10.47
N LYS A 70 9.77 22.26 -9.26
CA LYS A 70 8.46 22.29 -8.62
C LYS A 70 7.52 23.22 -9.40
N ALA A 71 6.51 22.65 -10.04
CA ALA A 71 5.16 23.10 -9.75
C ALA A 71 4.57 22.11 -8.76
N VAL A 72 3.78 22.60 -7.80
CA VAL A 72 2.92 21.82 -6.91
C VAL A 72 1.77 21.26 -7.76
N THR A 73 2.10 20.50 -8.81
CA THR A 73 1.12 19.93 -9.73
C THR A 73 0.82 18.53 -9.28
N ASN A 74 -0.07 18.51 -8.27
CA ASN A 74 -0.97 17.45 -7.88
C ASN A 74 -0.42 16.03 -8.10
N ASP A 75 0.23 15.44 -7.08
CA ASP A 75 0.72 14.05 -7.14
C ASP A 75 -0.40 13.09 -7.55
N GLU A 76 -1.63 13.32 -7.07
CA GLU A 76 -2.82 12.61 -7.52
C GLU A 76 -3.09 12.83 -9.03
N GLY A 77 -2.93 14.05 -9.53
CA GLY A 77 -3.05 14.38 -10.94
C GLY A 77 -2.02 13.64 -11.80
N LEU A 78 -0.78 13.54 -11.33
CA LEU A 78 0.28 12.74 -11.96
C LEU A 78 -0.06 11.26 -11.94
N ILE A 79 -0.40 10.68 -10.77
CA ILE A 79 -0.80 9.27 -10.65
C ILE A 79 -1.96 8.94 -11.59
N ARG A 80 -3.01 9.78 -11.60
CA ARG A 80 -4.14 9.65 -12.52
C ARG A 80 -3.72 9.74 -13.99
N TYR A 81 -2.76 10.60 -14.33
CA TYR A 81 -2.21 10.70 -15.68
C TYR A 81 -1.46 9.42 -16.08
N LEU A 82 -0.58 8.91 -15.21
CA LEU A 82 0.18 7.68 -15.42
C LEU A 82 -0.76 6.50 -15.67
N MET A 83 -1.78 6.35 -14.82
CA MET A 83 -2.80 5.30 -14.94
C MET A 83 -3.58 5.39 -16.26
N ARG A 84 -4.05 6.59 -16.64
CA ARG A 84 -4.80 6.80 -17.89
C ARG A 84 -3.98 6.48 -19.14
N HIS A 85 -2.67 6.65 -19.08
CA HIS A 85 -1.75 6.43 -20.21
C HIS A 85 -1.00 5.11 -20.09
N TRP A 86 -1.42 4.21 -19.19
CA TRP A 86 -0.83 2.87 -19.04
C TRP A 86 0.69 2.90 -18.77
N HIS A 87 1.18 3.97 -18.14
CA HIS A 87 2.56 4.04 -17.71
C HIS A 87 2.71 3.29 -16.38
N SER A 88 2.86 1.97 -16.47
CA SER A 88 2.78 1.05 -15.33
C SER A 88 4.07 0.94 -14.52
N THR A 89 5.24 1.15 -15.12
CA THR A 89 6.53 0.92 -14.45
C THR A 89 6.73 1.74 -13.16
N PRO A 90 6.25 3.00 -13.01
CA PRO A 90 6.32 3.69 -11.73
C PRO A 90 5.50 3.02 -10.61
N PHE A 91 4.44 2.27 -10.94
CA PHE A 91 3.61 1.56 -9.96
C PHE A 91 4.27 0.29 -9.44
N GLU A 92 5.28 -0.26 -10.12
CA GLU A 92 6.07 -1.41 -9.67
C GLU A 92 6.96 -1.09 -8.46
N MET A 93 7.04 0.18 -8.08
CA MET A 93 7.75 0.65 -6.89
C MET A 93 6.95 0.47 -5.59
N CYS A 94 5.72 -0.05 -5.71
CA CYS A 94 4.88 -0.45 -4.60
C CYS A 94 4.57 -1.95 -4.67
N GLU A 95 4.54 -2.61 -3.51
CA GLU A 95 4.26 -4.04 -3.39
C GLU A 95 3.29 -4.29 -2.24
N VAL A 96 2.39 -5.27 -2.40
CA VAL A 96 1.48 -5.75 -1.36
C VAL A 96 1.65 -7.26 -1.25
N LYS A 97 1.79 -7.76 -0.02
CA LYS A 97 1.92 -9.19 0.30
C LYS A 97 0.75 -9.67 1.13
#